data_AF-A0A936BLC5-F1
#
_entry.id   AF-A0A936BLC5-F1
#
_cell.length_a   1.000
_cell.length_b   1.000
_cell.length_c   1.000
_cell.angle_alpha   90.00
_cell.angle_beta   90.00
_cell.angle_gamma   90.00
#
_symmetry.space_group_name_H-M   'P 1'
#
loop_
_entity.id
_entity.type
_entity.pdbx_description
1 polymer ?
#
loop_
_entity_poly.entity_id
_entity_poly.type
_entity_poly.pdbx_seq_one_letter_code
_entity_poly.pdbx_strand_id
1 'polypeptide(L)'
;MAKALVVLAHPLEKSLCGHFAFVARDALIAAGHQTAFLDLARDGFDPRLTAGERAAYYAPPHDFPAVAREATLLAEAEILVLVFPTWWFSPPTRDGVCRENPRCAGLKRKGPRKRAFRQWSNALTISSVIFLASPSSIIVPSL
;
A
#
# COMPACT_ATOMS: atom_id res chain seq x y z
N MET A 1 5.86 -24.18 11.12
CA MET A 1 5.94 -23.84 9.69
C MET A 1 4.68 -23.04 9.38
N ALA A 2 4.82 -21.80 8.93
CA ALA A 2 3.69 -20.89 8.69
C ALA A 2 3.64 -20.48 7.22
N LYS A 3 2.47 -20.09 6.72
CA LYS A 3 2.31 -19.49 5.39
C LYS A 3 2.68 -18.01 5.41
N ALA A 4 3.62 -17.61 4.56
CA ALA A 4 4.07 -16.23 4.43
C ALA A 4 3.78 -15.69 3.03
N LEU A 5 3.38 -14.43 2.94
CA LEU A 5 3.18 -13.71 1.68
C LEU A 5 4.04 -12.45 1.67
N VAL A 6 4.90 -12.34 0.67
CA VAL A 6 5.69 -11.13 0.40
C VAL A 6 5.10 -10.42 -0.82
N VAL A 7 4.68 -9.17 -0.66
CA VAL A 7 4.08 -8.36 -1.72
C VAL A 7 5.01 -7.20 -2.08
N LEU A 8 5.41 -7.12 -3.35
CA LEU A 8 6.15 -6.01 -3.91
C LEU A 8 5.19 -5.10 -4.70
N ALA A 9 5.06 -3.86 -4.26
CA ALA A 9 4.31 -2.82 -4.96
C ALA A 9 5.28 -1.72 -5.44
N HIS A 10 6.13 -2.06 -6.41
CA HIS A 10 7.08 -1.13 -7.01
C HIS A 10 7.12 -1.34 -8.53
N PRO A 11 7.02 -0.28 -9.38
CA PRO A 11 6.94 -0.44 -10.83
C PRO A 11 8.24 -0.95 -11.48
N LEU A 12 9.37 -0.79 -10.79
CA LEU A 12 10.68 -1.28 -11.23
C LEU A 12 11.12 -2.47 -10.40
N GLU A 13 11.38 -3.60 -11.08
CA GLU A 13 11.93 -4.83 -10.48
C GLU A 13 13.34 -4.60 -9.92
N LYS A 14 14.22 -3.93 -10.68
CA LYS A 14 15.58 -3.56 -10.26
C LYS A 14 15.59 -2.28 -9.41
N SER A 15 14.86 -2.30 -8.30
CA SER A 15 14.80 -1.21 -7.32
C SER A 15 15.32 -1.67 -5.96
N LEU A 16 15.58 -0.72 -5.07
CA LEU A 16 15.90 -1.03 -3.68
C LEU A 16 14.75 -1.77 -2.97
N CYS A 17 13.50 -1.41 -3.29
CA CYS A 17 12.32 -2.16 -2.83
C CYS A 17 12.33 -3.60 -3.34
N GLY A 18 12.63 -3.81 -4.63
CA GLY A 18 12.77 -5.15 -5.20
C GLY A 18 13.84 -5.97 -4.47
N HIS A 19 15.00 -5.37 -4.20
CA HIS A 19 16.06 -6.02 -3.42
C HIS A 19 15.58 -6.45 -2.03
N PHE A 20 14.92 -5.56 -1.27
CA PHE A 20 14.40 -5.93 0.05
C PHE A 20 13.30 -6.98 0.01
N ALA A 21 12.44 -6.96 -1.01
CA ALA A 21 11.41 -7.98 -1.17
C ALA A 21 12.05 -9.36 -1.38
N PHE A 22 13.12 -9.45 -2.19
CA PHE A 22 13.86 -10.70 -2.36
C PHE A 22 14.57 -11.14 -1.08
N VAL A 23 15.23 -10.22 -0.36
CA VAL A 23 15.88 -10.54 0.94
C VAL A 23 14.86 -11.05 1.96
N ALA A 24 13.69 -10.43 2.07
CA ALA A 24 12.63 -10.86 2.98
C ALA A 24 12.10 -12.26 2.62
N ARG A 25 11.85 -12.51 1.33
CA ARG A 25 11.44 -13.83 0.82
C ARG A 25 12.47 -14.90 1.18
N ASP A 26 13.74 -14.64 0.87
CA ASP A 26 14.80 -15.63 1.07
C ASP A 26 15.03 -15.93 2.55
N ALA A 27 14.92 -14.92 3.43
CA ALA A 27 14.98 -15.11 4.87
C ALA A 27 13.81 -15.96 5.41
N LEU A 28 12.58 -15.74 4.93
CA LEU A 28 11.41 -16.52 5.32
C LEU A 28 11.51 -17.98 4.86
N ILE A 29 12.02 -18.21 3.64
CA ILE A 29 12.30 -19.55 3.13
C ILE A 29 13.38 -20.23 3.98
N ALA A 30 14.48 -19.53 4.29
CA ALA A 30 15.56 -20.06 5.13
C ALA A 30 15.09 -20.39 6.56
N ALA A 31 14.12 -19.66 7.09
CA ALA A 31 13.48 -19.93 8.38
C ALA A 31 12.45 -21.08 8.33
N GLY A 32 12.20 -21.68 7.17
CA GLY A 32 11.31 -22.84 7.01
C GLY A 32 9.83 -22.50 6.87
N HIS A 33 9.49 -21.28 6.44
CA HIS A 33 8.11 -20.88 6.14
C HIS A 33 7.73 -21.21 4.68
N GLN A 34 6.46 -21.54 4.44
CA GLN A 34 5.92 -21.67 3.08
C GLN A 34 5.67 -20.26 2.54
N THR A 35 6.53 -19.79 1.65
CA THR A 35 6.56 -18.38 1.25
C THR A 35 6.06 -18.19 -0.18
N ALA A 36 4.95 -17.47 -0.35
CA ALA A 36 4.47 -16.95 -1.62
C ALA A 36 5.04 -15.53 -1.88
N PHE A 37 5.27 -15.20 -3.15
CA PHE A 37 5.77 -13.91 -3.59
C PHE A 37 4.85 -13.33 -4.65
N LEU A 38 4.41 -12.09 -4.44
CA LEU A 38 3.46 -11.38 -5.29
C LEU A 38 4.08 -10.06 -5.75
N ASP A 39 4.39 -9.94 -7.05
CA ASP A 39 4.87 -8.70 -7.66
C ASP A 39 3.70 -8.06 -8.41
N LEU A 40 3.08 -7.05 -7.79
CA LEU A 40 1.87 -6.44 -8.35
C LEU A 40 2.11 -5.78 -9.71
N ALA A 41 3.30 -5.21 -9.91
CA ALA A 41 3.63 -4.54 -11.16
C ALA A 41 3.86 -5.56 -12.29
N ARG A 42 4.57 -6.65 -11.99
CA ARG A 42 4.84 -7.72 -12.95
C ARG A 42 3.61 -8.56 -13.26
N ASP A 43 2.74 -8.78 -12.27
CA ASP A 43 1.52 -9.57 -12.41
C ASP A 43 0.38 -8.78 -13.09
N GLY A 44 0.60 -7.50 -13.44
CA GLY A 44 -0.37 -6.69 -14.16
C GLY A 44 -1.57 -6.27 -13.31
N PHE A 45 -1.41 -6.21 -11.99
CA PHE A 45 -2.46 -5.77 -11.07
C PHE A 45 -2.84 -4.31 -11.35
N ASP A 46 -4.13 -4.02 -11.60
CA ASP A 46 -4.62 -2.65 -11.73
C ASP A 46 -5.00 -2.09 -10.35
N PRO A 47 -4.25 -1.11 -9.81
CA PRO A 47 -4.55 -0.54 -8.50
C PRO A 47 -5.74 0.44 -8.51
N ARG A 48 -6.37 0.66 -9.67
CA ARG A 48 -7.49 1.60 -9.79
C ARG A 48 -8.78 0.97 -9.27
N LEU A 49 -9.31 1.54 -8.18
CA LEU A 49 -10.68 1.25 -7.76
C LEU A 49 -11.68 1.95 -8.69
N THR A 50 -12.43 1.17 -9.46
CA THR A 50 -13.48 1.68 -10.35
C THR A 50 -14.74 2.09 -9.57
N ALA A 51 -15.59 2.90 -10.19
CA ALA A 51 -16.86 3.30 -9.59
C ALA A 51 -17.79 2.09 -9.33
N GLY A 52 -17.78 1.10 -10.24
CA GLY A 52 -18.56 -0.13 -10.09
C GLY A 52 -18.10 -0.95 -8.89
N GLU A 53 -16.78 -1.16 -8.75
CA GLU A 53 -16.22 -1.87 -7.60
C GLU A 53 -16.50 -1.14 -6.29
N ARG A 54 -16.38 0.19 -6.29
CA ARG A 54 -16.69 0.99 -5.10
C ARG A 54 -18.16 0.92 -4.72
N ALA A 55 -19.08 0.90 -5.69
CA ALA A 55 -20.50 0.77 -5.42
C ALA A 55 -20.85 -0.63 -4.89
N ALA A 56 -20.21 -1.67 -5.43
CA ALA A 56 -20.39 -3.06 -5.00
C ALA A 56 -19.74 -3.36 -3.64
N TYR A 57 -18.79 -2.56 -3.18
CA TYR A 57 -18.01 -2.79 -1.95
C TYR A 57 -18.84 -3.03 -0.66
N TYR A 58 -20.09 -2.59 -0.58
CA TYR A 58 -20.96 -2.86 0.58
C TYR A 58 -22.17 -3.74 0.25
N ALA A 59 -22.27 -4.20 -1.00
CA ALA A 59 -23.38 -5.02 -1.47
C ALA A 59 -22.95 -6.50 -1.48
N PRO A 60 -23.60 -7.39 -0.71
CA PRO A 60 -23.40 -8.82 -0.87
C PRO A 60 -24.04 -9.35 -2.17
N PRO A 61 -23.45 -10.38 -2.82
CA PRO A 61 -22.17 -11.00 -2.50
C PRO A 61 -20.96 -10.16 -2.96
N HIS A 62 -19.87 -10.20 -2.19
CA HIS A 62 -18.60 -9.59 -2.59
C HIS A 62 -17.88 -10.50 -3.59
N ASP A 63 -18.28 -10.44 -4.85
CA ASP A 63 -17.62 -11.17 -5.93
C ASP A 63 -16.73 -10.22 -6.75
N PHE A 64 -15.42 -10.32 -6.52
CA PHE A 64 -14.40 -9.56 -7.25
C PHE A 64 -13.43 -10.53 -7.93
N PRO A 65 -13.82 -11.16 -9.05
CA PRO A 65 -13.02 -12.19 -9.70
C PRO A 65 -11.65 -11.68 -10.16
N ALA A 66 -11.54 -10.38 -10.44
CA ALA A 66 -10.30 -9.72 -10.83
C ALA A 66 -9.19 -9.76 -9.75
N VAL A 67 -9.56 -9.93 -8.47
CA VAL A 67 -8.61 -9.97 -7.34
C VAL A 67 -8.72 -11.27 -6.53
N ALA A 68 -9.40 -12.29 -7.05
CA ALA A 68 -9.68 -13.52 -6.33
C ALA A 68 -8.39 -14.25 -5.90
N ARG A 69 -7.38 -14.28 -6.77
CA ARG A 69 -6.09 -14.91 -6.48
C ARG A 69 -5.37 -14.21 -5.31
N GLU A 70 -5.32 -12.88 -5.36
CA GLU A 70 -4.69 -12.05 -4.34
C GLU A 70 -5.45 -12.18 -3.02
N ALA A 71 -6.78 -12.20 -3.06
CA ALA A 71 -7.63 -12.42 -1.89
C ALA A 71 -7.39 -13.78 -1.24
N THR A 72 -7.27 -14.86 -2.02
CA THR A 72 -6.94 -16.20 -1.50
C THR A 72 -5.56 -16.21 -0.84
N LEU A 73 -4.53 -15.65 -1.50
CA LEU A 73 -3.18 -15.58 -0.93
C LEU A 73 -3.16 -14.79 0.37
N LEU A 74 -3.91 -13.69 0.45
CA LEU A 74 -4.03 -12.87 1.65
C LEU A 74 -4.76 -13.61 2.78
N ALA A 75 -5.83 -14.35 2.46
CA ALA A 75 -6.61 -15.11 3.45
C ALA A 75 -5.81 -16.29 4.04
N GLU A 76 -4.92 -16.89 3.25
CA GLU A 76 -4.09 -18.02 3.69
C GLU A 76 -2.82 -17.60 4.44
N ALA A 77 -2.37 -16.34 4.31
CA ALA A 77 -1.13 -15.88 4.90
C ALA A 77 -1.24 -15.70 6.42
N GLU A 78 -0.30 -16.27 7.17
CA GLU A 78 -0.12 -15.99 8.61
C GLU A 78 0.88 -14.85 8.84
N ILE A 79 1.81 -14.69 7.88
CA ILE A 79 2.84 -13.64 7.86
C ILE A 79 2.66 -12.83 6.57
N LEU A 80 2.47 -11.52 6.69
CA LEU A 80 2.37 -10.62 5.54
C LEU A 80 3.51 -9.59 5.57
N VAL A 81 4.31 -9.56 4.51
CA VAL A 81 5.37 -8.58 4.30
C VAL A 81 5.01 -7.71 3.12
N LEU A 82 4.77 -6.42 3.37
CA LEU A 82 4.49 -5.43 2.34
C LEU A 82 5.74 -4.60 2.07
N VAL A 83 6.18 -4.58 0.81
CA VAL A 83 7.34 -3.82 0.36
C VAL A 83 6.92 -2.83 -0.72
N PHE A 84 6.94 -1.56 -0.37
CA PHE A 84 6.57 -0.47 -1.26
C PHE A 84 7.38 0.78 -0.92
N PRO A 85 7.61 1.65 -1.91
CA PRO A 85 8.27 2.91 -1.64
C PRO A 85 7.29 3.84 -0.93
N THR A 86 7.78 4.60 0.04
CA THR A 86 6.96 5.67 0.65
C THR A 86 6.97 6.89 -0.25
N TRP A 87 5.91 7.06 -1.03
CA TRP A 87 5.67 8.24 -1.85
C TRP A 87 4.53 9.06 -1.25
N TRP A 88 4.80 10.32 -0.94
CA TRP A 88 3.84 11.33 -0.45
C TRP A 88 3.28 11.12 0.96
N PHE A 89 4.01 11.62 1.97
CA PHE A 89 3.48 11.90 3.30
C PHE A 89 2.51 13.10 3.28
N SER A 90 1.26 12.91 2.86
CA SER A 90 0.06 13.62 3.37
C SER A 90 -1.16 13.43 2.45
N PRO A 91 -2.38 13.36 3.01
CA PRO A 91 -3.60 13.60 2.23
C PRO A 91 -3.57 15.03 1.64
N PRO A 92 -4.21 15.30 0.48
CA PRO A 92 -4.38 16.65 0.01
C PRO A 92 -5.15 17.44 1.07
N THR A 93 -4.45 18.29 1.81
CA THR A 93 -5.12 19.27 2.66
C THR A 93 -5.80 20.27 1.73
N ARG A 94 -7.04 20.64 2.07
CA ARG A 94 -7.79 21.69 1.36
C ARG A 94 -6.96 22.97 1.19
N ASP A 95 -6.02 23.23 2.09
CA ASP A 95 -5.09 24.34 2.05
C ASP A 95 -4.10 24.30 0.86
N GLY A 96 -3.71 23.11 0.38
CA GLY A 96 -2.90 22.94 -0.82
C GLY A 96 -3.68 23.30 -2.08
N VAL A 97 -4.91 22.79 -2.21
CA VAL A 97 -5.80 23.03 -3.36
C VAL A 97 -6.25 24.50 -3.44
N CYS A 98 -6.52 25.14 -2.30
CA CYS A 98 -6.90 26.56 -2.26
C CYS A 98 -5.73 27.52 -2.54
N ARG A 99 -4.48 27.06 -2.47
CA ARG A 99 -3.29 27.92 -2.70
C ARG A 99 -3.06 28.21 -4.19
N GLU A 100 -3.47 27.29 -5.06
CA GLU A 100 -3.25 27.35 -6.50
C GLU A 100 -4.51 27.76 -7.29
N ASN A 101 -5.68 27.81 -6.63
CA ASN A 101 -6.94 28.23 -7.25
C ASN A 101 -7.27 29.71 -6.92
N PRO A 102 -7.26 30.62 -7.92
CA PRO A 102 -7.58 32.04 -7.70
C PRO A 102 -9.01 32.29 -7.19
N ARG A 103 -9.94 31.35 -7.37
CA ARG A 103 -11.32 31.44 -6.85
C ARG A 103 -11.40 31.31 -5.32
N CYS A 104 -10.34 30.84 -4.67
CA CYS A 104 -10.31 30.62 -3.21
C CYS A 104 -9.69 31.80 -2.42
N ALA A 105 -9.30 32.89 -3.10
CA ALA A 105 -8.59 34.02 -2.51
C ALA A 105 -9.35 34.75 -1.36
N GLY A 106 -10.68 34.62 -1.29
CA GLY A 106 -11.54 35.25 -0.28
C GLY A 106 -11.74 34.47 1.03
N LEU A 107 -11.30 33.21 1.12
CA LEU A 107 -11.55 32.33 2.26
C LEU A 107 -10.38 32.26 3.28
N LYS A 108 -9.55 33.31 3.37
CA LYS A 108 -8.39 33.31 4.27
C LYS A 108 -8.77 33.68 5.70
N ARG A 109 -9.07 32.69 6.55
CA ARG A 109 -9.04 32.86 8.01
C ARG A 109 -7.59 33.11 8.43
N LYS A 110 -7.30 34.25 9.08
CA LYS A 110 -6.00 34.54 9.70
C LYS A 110 -5.80 33.64 10.94
N GLY A 111 -5.29 32.43 10.73
CA GLY A 111 -4.70 31.60 11.79
C GLY A 111 -3.20 31.89 11.96
N PRO A 112 -2.59 31.55 13.12
CA PRO A 112 -1.20 31.86 13.41
C PRO A 112 -0.27 31.21 12.37
N ARG A 113 0.62 32.02 11.80
CA ARG A 113 1.62 31.58 10.81
C ARG A 113 2.60 30.61 11.48
N LYS A 114 2.39 29.30 11.33
CA LYS A 114 3.46 28.33 11.59
C LYS A 114 4.52 28.48 10.49
N ARG A 115 5.71 28.94 10.89
CA ARG A 115 6.91 28.98 10.05
C ARG A 115 7.33 27.55 9.69
N ALA A 116 7.96 27.47 8.52
CA ALA A 116 8.84 26.40 8.05
C ALA A 116 8.18 25.09 7.60
N PHE A 117 7.97 24.99 6.28
CA PHE A 117 8.24 23.74 5.56
C PHE A 117 9.18 24.09 4.41
N ARG A 118 10.46 24.25 4.74
CA ARG A 118 11.54 24.54 3.80
C ARG A 118 12.37 23.27 3.65
N GLN A 119 12.15 22.58 2.53
CA GLN A 119 13.14 21.78 1.79
C GLN A 119 13.66 20.50 2.49
N TRP A 120 14.07 19.52 1.67
CA TRP A 120 14.59 18.18 1.99
C TRP A 120 13.48 17.11 2.14
N SER A 121 13.35 16.16 1.20
CA SER A 121 14.31 15.07 1.10
C SER A 121 14.27 14.37 -0.28
N ASN A 122 15.23 14.70 -1.15
CA ASN A 122 15.93 13.68 -1.93
C ASN A 122 16.82 12.93 -0.93
N ALA A 123 16.24 12.01 -0.18
CA ALA A 123 16.95 11.08 0.66
C ALA A 123 16.17 9.77 0.58
N LEU A 124 16.85 8.72 0.13
CA LEU A 124 16.39 7.35 0.23
C LEU A 124 16.16 7.02 1.71
N THR A 125 14.94 7.21 2.19
CA THR A 125 14.50 6.68 3.47
C THR A 125 13.51 5.57 3.15
N ILE A 126 13.93 4.32 3.32
CA ILE A 126 13.02 3.16 3.35
C ILE A 126 12.17 3.35 4.59
N SER A 127 10.98 3.91 4.44
CA SER A 127 10.19 4.25 5.62
C SER A 127 9.20 3.15 6.03
N SER A 128 9.10 2.03 5.30
CA SER A 128 8.24 0.92 5.76
C SER A 128 8.47 -0.38 5.00
N VAL A 129 9.16 -1.34 5.62
CA VAL A 129 8.84 -2.76 5.46
C VAL A 129 7.86 -3.05 6.59
N ILE A 130 6.57 -3.18 6.27
CA ILE A 130 5.57 -3.51 7.30
C ILE A 130 5.52 -5.02 7.42
N PHE A 131 6.02 -5.53 8.55
CA PHE A 131 5.75 -6.90 8.99
C PHE A 131 4.43 -6.87 9.75
N LEU A 132 3.34 -7.28 9.09
CA LEU A 132 2.08 -7.57 9.78
C LEU A 132 2.11 -9.06 10.15
N ALA A 133 2.27 -9.34 11.44
CA ALA A 133 2.01 -10.66 11.97
C ALA A 133 0.50 -10.75 12.26
N SER A 134 -0.16 -11.71 11.60
CA SER A 134 -1.61 -12.00 11.65
C SER A 134 -2.54 -11.02 10.89
N PRO A 135 -3.06 -11.41 9.71
CA PRO A 135 -4.17 -10.72 9.04
C PRO A 135 -5.54 -11.01 9.65
N SER A 136 -5.64 -11.67 10.82
CA SER A 136 -6.93 -11.90 11.51
C SER A 136 -7.68 -10.62 11.89
N SER A 137 -7.09 -9.43 11.66
CA SER A 137 -7.71 -8.12 11.86
C SER A 137 -8.10 -7.39 10.57
N ILE A 138 -7.76 -7.94 9.38
CA ILE A 138 -8.26 -7.43 8.11
C ILE A 138 -9.58 -8.15 7.86
N ILE A 139 -10.67 -7.45 8.15
CA ILE A 139 -12.05 -7.92 8.03
C ILE A 139 -12.30 -8.38 6.58
N VAL A 140 -12.13 -9.66 6.32
CA VAL A 140 -12.86 -10.37 5.27
C VAL A 140 -14.01 -11.04 6.03
N PRO A 141 -15.27 -10.57 5.89
CA PRO A 141 -16.38 -11.27 6.50
C PRO A 141 -16.38 -12.68 5.92
N SER A 142 -16.38 -13.67 6.80
CA SER A 142 -16.50 -15.09 6.49
C SER A 142 -17.60 -15.35 5.45
N LEU A 143 -17.27 -16.22 4.50
CA LEU A 143 -18.13 -16.84 3.49
C LEU A 143 -19.55 -17.16 3.98
#